data_AF-A0A5Q0NZB6-F1
#
_entry.id   AF-A0A5Q0NZB6-F1
#
_cell.length_a   1.000
_cell.length_b   1.000
_cell.length_c   1.000
_cell.angle_alpha   90.00
_cell.angle_beta   90.00
_cell.angle_gamma   90.00
#
_symmetry.space_group_name_H-M   'P 1'
#
loop_
_entity.id
_entity.type
_entity.pdbx_description
1 polymer ?
#
loop_
_entity_poly.entity_id
_entity_poly.type
_entity_poly.pdbx_seq_one_letter_code
_entity_poly.pdbx_strand_id
1 'polypeptide(L)'
;MWKKVRILILLVILLIVAVNAYRDQNQNWSKPIFVQLHPINADGSNITAQYIQQLSHQDLAGVEQYLKLQASKYTSTPVHFYFKLGRELLEAPPKVPEQANVISIMLWSLKFRYYAWKHQRSLDLTPTVTLYLNFYDPAKFNVLKHSTALEKGRIGSVNLFASKKNSERNKVVLVHELLHAFGASDKYDLSSGQPIYPIGYADPNQLPLFPQAKAELMAGHIPTSHNESKMPESVDETLISDLTATEIGWKP
;
A
#
# COMPACT_ATOMS: atom_id res chain seq x y z
N MET A 1 20.73 9.07 40.87
CA MET A 1 20.72 7.74 40.23
C MET A 1 19.53 7.57 39.26
N TRP A 2 18.30 7.88 39.68
CA TRP A 2 17.09 7.82 38.85
C TRP A 2 17.17 8.54 37.50
N LYS A 3 17.78 9.75 37.45
CA LYS A 3 17.99 10.48 36.19
C LYS A 3 18.81 9.68 35.17
N LYS A 4 19.87 9.00 35.61
CA LYS A 4 20.74 8.19 34.73
C LYS A 4 20.02 6.94 34.23
N VAL A 5 19.26 6.26 35.10
CA VAL A 5 18.43 5.10 34.73
C VAL A 5 17.36 5.49 33.72
N ARG A 6 16.65 6.60 33.95
CA ARG A 6 15.63 7.12 33.02
C ARG A 6 16.23 7.47 31.65
N ILE A 7 17.38 8.14 31.62
CA ILE A 7 18.07 8.49 30.38
C ILE A 7 18.49 7.21 29.64
N LEU A 8 19.04 6.22 30.35
CA LEU A 8 19.41 4.94 29.75
C LEU A 8 18.21 4.23 29.12
N ILE A 9 17.08 4.15 29.82
CA ILE A 9 15.84 3.56 29.28
C ILE A 9 15.39 4.28 28.01
N LEU A 10 15.37 5.62 28.02
CA LEU A 10 14.99 6.41 26.85
C LEU A 10 15.95 6.19 25.66
N LEU A 11 17.26 6.10 25.90
CA LEU A 11 18.25 5.81 24.86
C LEU A 11 18.09 4.41 24.28
N VAL A 12 17.77 3.40 25.10
CA VAL A 12 17.50 2.04 24.63
C VAL A 12 16.23 2.01 23.76
N ILE A 13 15.16 2.67 24.19
CA ILE A 13 13.93 2.81 23.38
C ILE A 13 14.25 3.52 22.06
N LEU A 14 15.00 4.62 22.10
CA LEU A 14 15.40 5.37 20.90
C LEU A 14 16.23 4.51 19.94
N LEU A 15 17.18 3.73 20.47
CA LEU A 15 18.00 2.81 19.69
C LEU A 15 17.14 1.74 19.01
N ILE A 16 16.21 1.12 19.73
CA ILE A 16 15.28 0.13 19.17
C ILE A 16 14.45 0.75 18.03
N VAL A 17 13.91 1.96 18.25
CA VAL A 17 13.14 2.68 17.23
C VAL A 17 14.01 2.99 16.00
N ALA A 18 15.24 3.48 16.20
CA ALA A 18 16.16 3.80 15.11
C ALA A 18 16.56 2.56 14.29
N VAL A 19 16.88 1.44 14.95
CA VAL A 19 17.22 0.18 14.28
C VAL A 19 16.03 -0.36 13.49
N ASN A 20 14.83 -0.32 14.05
CA ASN A 20 13.62 -0.76 13.33
C ASN A 20 13.31 0.16 12.14
N ALA A 21 13.40 1.47 12.30
CA ALA A 21 13.20 2.42 11.20
C ALA A 21 14.24 2.26 10.08
N TYR A 22 15.49 1.93 10.42
CA TYR A 22 16.53 1.63 9.45
C TYR A 22 16.24 0.32 8.69
N ARG A 23 15.80 -0.73 9.39
CA ARG A 23 15.39 -2.00 8.77
C ARG A 23 14.17 -1.84 7.87
N ASP A 24 13.23 -1.00 8.26
CA ASP A 24 12.04 -0.71 7.46
C ASP A 24 12.44 -0.09 6.11
N GLN A 25 13.37 0.88 6.13
CA GLN A 25 13.94 1.54 4.93
C GLN A 25 14.85 0.63 4.10
N ASN A 26 15.54 -0.32 4.74
CA ASN A 26 16.49 -1.22 4.07
C ASN A 26 15.94 -2.65 4.05
N GLN A 27 14.85 -2.85 3.29
CA GLN A 27 14.22 -4.16 3.18
C GLN A 27 15.19 -5.19 2.60
N ASN A 28 15.39 -6.29 3.33
CA ASN A 28 16.12 -7.43 2.79
C ASN A 28 15.18 -8.28 1.92
N TRP A 29 15.23 -8.04 0.62
CA TRP A 29 14.42 -8.70 -0.40
C TRP A 29 14.66 -10.21 -0.54
N SER A 30 15.75 -10.76 0.02
CA SER A 30 15.99 -12.20 0.05
C SER A 30 15.12 -12.95 1.08
N LYS A 31 14.44 -12.22 1.98
CA LYS A 31 13.54 -12.80 2.98
C LYS A 31 12.09 -12.75 2.48
N PRO A 32 11.28 -13.78 2.75
CA PRO A 32 9.85 -13.74 2.52
C PRO A 32 9.18 -12.52 3.12
N ILE A 33 8.32 -11.86 2.33
CA ILE A 33 7.46 -10.76 2.75
C ILE A 33 6.09 -11.33 3.09
N PHE A 34 5.71 -11.30 4.36
CA PHE A 34 4.37 -11.68 4.78
C PHE A 34 3.48 -10.43 4.86
N VAL A 35 2.43 -10.40 4.03
CA VAL A 35 1.46 -9.31 4.00
C VAL A 35 0.17 -9.77 4.67
N GLN A 36 -0.12 -9.22 5.84
CA GLN A 36 -1.34 -9.51 6.59
C GLN A 36 -2.44 -8.54 6.18
N LEU A 37 -3.58 -9.07 5.76
CA LEU A 37 -4.72 -8.27 5.27
C LEU A 37 -5.88 -8.37 6.26
N HIS A 38 -6.40 -7.25 6.75
CA HIS A 38 -7.55 -7.22 7.64
C HIS A 38 -8.73 -6.50 6.97
N PRO A 39 -9.79 -7.22 6.54
CA PRO A 39 -10.96 -6.58 5.96
C PRO A 39 -11.76 -5.83 7.02
N ILE A 40 -12.38 -4.72 6.61
CA ILE A 40 -13.18 -3.83 7.45
C ILE A 40 -14.39 -3.38 6.66
N ASN A 41 -15.58 -3.53 7.24
CA ASN A 41 -16.80 -2.94 6.69
C ASN A 41 -16.84 -1.44 7.02
N ALA A 42 -16.31 -0.61 6.11
CA ALA A 42 -16.09 0.81 6.38
C ALA A 42 -17.33 1.68 6.17
N ASP A 43 -18.37 1.15 5.54
CA ASP A 43 -19.64 1.84 5.29
C ASP A 43 -20.83 1.24 6.06
N GLY A 44 -20.59 0.20 6.86
CA GLY A 44 -21.59 -0.49 7.67
C GLY A 44 -22.69 -1.17 6.86
N SER A 45 -22.51 -1.37 5.55
CA SER A 45 -23.56 -1.94 4.69
C SER A 45 -23.62 -3.47 4.79
N ASN A 46 -24.82 -4.03 4.61
CA ASN A 46 -24.99 -5.48 4.54
C ASN A 46 -24.32 -6.08 3.29
N ILE A 47 -24.25 -5.32 2.19
CA ILE A 47 -23.58 -5.74 0.95
C ILE A 47 -22.08 -5.90 1.21
N THR A 48 -21.47 -4.91 1.85
CA THR A 48 -20.05 -4.97 2.26
C THR A 48 -19.80 -6.14 3.21
N ALA A 49 -20.66 -6.36 4.21
CA ALA A 49 -20.53 -7.47 5.14
C ALA A 49 -20.57 -8.84 4.42
N GLN A 50 -21.52 -9.02 3.49
CA GLN A 50 -21.62 -10.24 2.69
C GLN A 50 -20.40 -10.44 1.79
N TYR A 51 -19.90 -9.37 1.18
CA TYR A 51 -18.69 -9.42 0.37
C TYR A 51 -17.47 -9.87 1.18
N ILE A 52 -17.27 -9.29 2.37
CA ILE A 52 -16.15 -9.67 3.27
C ILE A 52 -16.23 -11.13 3.69
N GLN A 53 -17.44 -11.65 3.99
CA GLN A 53 -17.63 -13.08 4.33
C GLN A 53 -17.26 -14.04 3.20
N GLN A 54 -17.34 -13.59 1.95
CA GLN A 54 -16.99 -14.36 0.76
C GLN A 54 -15.56 -14.09 0.26
N LEU A 55 -14.83 -13.19 0.91
CA LEU A 55 -13.48 -12.82 0.52
C LEU A 55 -12.54 -14.01 0.76
N SER A 56 -11.70 -14.29 -0.22
CA SER A 56 -10.85 -15.47 -0.23
C SER A 56 -9.46 -15.15 -0.80
N HIS A 57 -8.54 -16.10 -0.68
CA HIS A 57 -7.23 -15.98 -1.32
C HIS A 57 -7.31 -15.83 -2.86
N GLN A 58 -8.38 -16.31 -3.50
CA GLN A 58 -8.57 -16.14 -4.94
C GLN A 58 -8.75 -14.67 -5.35
N ASP A 59 -9.29 -13.83 -4.46
CA ASP A 59 -9.43 -12.39 -4.70
C ASP A 59 -8.07 -11.67 -4.77
N LEU A 60 -6.99 -12.33 -4.37
CA LEU A 60 -5.61 -11.86 -4.42
C LEU A 60 -4.77 -12.62 -5.45
N ALA A 61 -5.38 -13.57 -6.16
CA ALA A 61 -4.67 -14.37 -7.16
C ALA A 61 -4.02 -13.48 -8.22
N GLY A 62 -2.81 -13.84 -8.62
CA GLY A 62 -2.02 -13.11 -9.60
C GLY A 62 -1.11 -12.02 -9.00
N VAL A 63 -1.44 -11.45 -7.82
CA VAL A 63 -0.63 -10.36 -7.23
C VAL A 63 0.79 -10.81 -6.90
N GLU A 64 0.95 -11.98 -6.28
CA GLU A 64 2.28 -12.53 -5.94
C GLU A 64 3.13 -12.77 -7.20
N GLN A 65 2.51 -13.33 -8.24
CA GLN A 65 3.18 -13.59 -9.51
C GLN A 65 3.53 -12.29 -10.24
N TYR A 66 2.63 -11.30 -10.24
CA TYR A 66 2.88 -9.98 -10.79
C TYR A 66 4.10 -9.33 -10.12
N LEU A 67 4.12 -9.26 -8.79
CA LEU A 67 5.24 -8.67 -8.04
C LEU A 67 6.57 -9.40 -8.33
N LYS A 68 6.54 -10.73 -8.38
CA LYS A 68 7.72 -11.54 -8.71
C LYS A 68 8.24 -11.23 -10.13
N LEU A 69 7.34 -11.13 -11.11
CA LEU A 69 7.70 -10.83 -12.50
C LEU A 69 8.24 -9.41 -12.66
N GLN A 70 7.70 -8.43 -11.94
CA GLN A 70 8.24 -7.07 -11.94
C GLN A 70 9.61 -7.02 -11.28
N ALA A 71 9.78 -7.65 -10.11
CA ALA A 71 11.06 -7.68 -9.40
C ALA A 71 12.17 -8.34 -10.22
N SER A 72 11.87 -9.42 -10.96
CA SER A 72 12.87 -10.13 -11.77
C SER A 72 13.49 -9.29 -12.91
N LYS A 73 12.88 -8.14 -13.25
CA LYS A 73 13.45 -7.20 -14.23
C LYS A 73 14.62 -6.41 -13.66
N TYR A 74 14.67 -6.24 -12.34
CA TYR A 74 15.58 -5.32 -11.64
C TYR A 74 16.59 -6.02 -10.75
N THR A 75 16.25 -7.20 -10.24
CA THR A 75 17.12 -7.97 -9.37
C THR A 75 17.08 -9.46 -9.68
N SER A 76 18.25 -10.10 -9.56
CA SER A 76 18.39 -11.56 -9.56
C SER A 76 18.08 -12.19 -8.20
N THR A 77 17.92 -11.39 -7.14
CA THR A 77 17.48 -11.88 -5.83
C THR A 77 16.00 -12.29 -5.91
N PRO A 78 15.65 -13.54 -5.57
CA PRO A 78 14.26 -13.97 -5.56
C PRO A 78 13.44 -13.18 -4.54
N VAL A 79 12.43 -12.46 -5.02
CA VAL A 79 11.46 -11.75 -4.18
C VAL A 79 10.21 -12.60 -4.01
N HIS A 80 9.81 -12.82 -2.75
CA HIS A 80 8.66 -13.64 -2.40
C HIS A 80 7.69 -12.86 -1.52
N PHE A 81 6.46 -12.68 -2.00
CA PHE A 81 5.35 -12.16 -1.21
C PHE A 81 4.38 -13.28 -0.88
N TYR A 82 3.85 -13.26 0.34
CA TYR A 82 2.83 -14.17 0.82
C TYR A 82 1.69 -13.35 1.42
N PHE A 83 0.53 -13.39 0.79
CA PHE A 83 -0.64 -12.67 1.28
C PHE A 83 -1.51 -13.56 2.16
N LYS A 84 -1.75 -13.11 3.40
CA LYS A 84 -2.62 -13.79 4.34
C LYS A 84 -3.86 -12.95 4.61
N LEU A 85 -5.02 -13.47 4.22
CA LEU A 85 -6.28 -12.89 4.65
C LEU A 85 -6.50 -13.20 6.14
N GLY A 86 -6.65 -12.14 6.92
CA GLY A 86 -6.92 -12.19 8.35
C GLY A 86 -8.40 -12.07 8.66
N ARG A 87 -8.69 -12.00 9.96
CA ARG A 87 -10.05 -11.73 10.45
C ARG A 87 -10.52 -10.34 10.06
N GLU A 88 -11.83 -10.20 9.91
CA GLU A 88 -12.51 -8.91 9.86
C GLU A 88 -12.29 -8.13 11.17
N LEU A 89 -12.06 -6.83 11.06
CA LEU A 89 -12.01 -5.92 12.20
C LEU A 89 -13.24 -5.01 12.20
N LEU A 90 -13.87 -4.86 13.36
CA LEU A 90 -15.08 -4.07 13.54
C LEU A 90 -14.79 -2.59 13.82
N GLU A 91 -13.58 -2.28 14.29
CA GLU A 91 -13.13 -0.91 14.53
C GLU A 91 -12.26 -0.45 13.36
N ALA A 92 -12.63 0.64 12.69
CA ALA A 92 -11.87 1.17 11.57
C ALA A 92 -10.55 1.82 12.01
N PRO A 93 -9.50 1.82 11.16
CA PRO A 93 -8.27 2.55 11.44
C PRO A 93 -8.53 4.06 11.54
N PRO A 94 -7.67 4.81 12.24
CA PRO A 94 -7.81 6.25 12.31
C PRO A 94 -7.70 6.87 10.91
N LYS A 95 -8.69 7.69 10.56
CA LYS A 95 -8.71 8.40 9.26
C LYS A 95 -7.55 9.39 9.18
N VAL A 96 -6.99 9.50 7.98
CA VAL A 96 -5.99 10.53 7.67
C VAL A 96 -6.63 11.91 7.80
N PRO A 97 -5.98 12.90 8.42
CA PRO A 97 -6.51 14.26 8.54
C PRO A 97 -6.74 14.90 7.16
N GLU A 98 -7.92 15.48 6.92
CA GLU A 98 -8.24 16.16 5.64
C GLU A 98 -7.47 17.48 5.47
N GLN A 99 -7.16 18.18 6.57
CA GLN A 99 -6.30 19.35 6.60
C GLN A 99 -5.00 19.00 7.32
N ALA A 100 -4.10 18.37 6.58
CA ALA A 100 -2.87 17.83 7.13
C ALA A 100 -1.83 18.94 7.34
N ASN A 101 -1.57 19.28 8.60
CA ASN A 101 -0.30 19.91 9.00
C ASN A 101 0.64 18.88 9.64
N VAL A 102 1.92 19.22 9.76
CA VAL A 102 2.96 18.31 10.27
C VAL A 102 2.59 17.68 11.61
N ILE A 103 2.00 18.44 12.53
CA ILE A 103 1.59 17.95 13.85
C ILE A 103 0.43 16.96 13.74
N SER A 104 -0.57 17.26 12.92
CA SER A 104 -1.71 16.35 12.70
C SER A 104 -1.29 15.03 12.05
N ILE A 105 -0.31 15.06 11.12
CA ILE A 105 0.25 13.86 10.49
C ILE A 105 1.02 13.04 11.54
N MET A 106 1.85 13.70 12.36
CA MET A 106 2.57 13.01 13.45
C MET A 106 1.61 12.34 14.43
N LEU A 107 0.58 13.07 14.90
CA LEU A 107 -0.43 12.54 15.82
C LEU A 107 -1.22 11.38 15.19
N TRP A 108 -1.62 11.51 13.92
CA TRP A 108 -2.27 10.43 13.19
C TRP A 108 -1.36 9.21 13.09
N SER A 109 -0.08 9.38 12.74
CA SER A 109 0.86 8.26 12.63
C SER A 109 1.00 7.49 13.95
N LEU A 110 0.99 8.20 15.08
CA LEU A 110 1.03 7.59 16.41
C LEU A 110 -0.26 6.85 16.74
N LYS A 111 -1.43 7.45 16.44
CA LYS A 111 -2.73 6.80 16.60
C LYS A 111 -2.82 5.53 15.75
N PHE A 112 -2.29 5.55 14.53
CA PHE A 112 -2.33 4.40 13.64
C PHE A 112 -1.43 3.26 14.12
N ARG A 113 -0.22 3.58 14.59
CA ARG A 113 0.64 2.58 15.26
C ARG A 113 0.00 1.99 16.52
N TYR A 114 -0.63 2.83 17.34
CA TYR A 114 -1.35 2.36 18.52
C TYR A 114 -2.52 1.43 18.15
N TYR A 115 -3.30 1.82 17.13
CA TYR A 115 -4.36 0.99 16.58
C TYR A 115 -3.81 -0.36 16.10
N ALA A 116 -2.70 -0.37 15.37
CA ALA A 116 -2.09 -1.60 14.87
C ALA A 116 -1.61 -2.52 16.01
N TRP A 117 -0.94 -1.94 17.02
CA TRP A 117 -0.53 -2.67 18.22
C TRP A 117 -1.72 -3.26 19.00
N LYS A 118 -2.80 -2.49 19.19
CA LYS A 118 -4.02 -2.94 19.89
C LYS A 118 -4.68 -4.13 19.18
N HIS A 119 -4.60 -4.16 17.84
CA HIS A 119 -5.23 -5.20 17.02
C HIS A 119 -4.28 -6.36 16.69
N GLN A 120 -3.01 -6.32 17.06
CA GLN A 120 -2.10 -7.44 16.89
C GLN A 120 -2.46 -8.56 17.89
N ARG A 121 -2.73 -9.77 17.42
CA ARG A 121 -2.91 -10.96 18.28
C ARG A 121 -1.71 -11.90 18.17
N SER A 122 -1.45 -12.68 19.21
CA SER A 122 -0.32 -13.64 19.26
C SER A 122 -0.38 -14.74 18.18
N LEU A 123 -1.57 -15.02 17.63
CA LEU A 123 -1.80 -15.95 16.52
C LEU A 123 -1.49 -15.34 15.14
N ASP A 124 -1.34 -14.02 15.07
CA ASP A 124 -0.92 -13.34 13.85
C ASP A 124 0.60 -13.54 13.72
N LEU A 125 1.06 -14.23 12.66
CA LEU A 125 2.49 -14.31 12.32
C LEU A 125 3.05 -12.88 12.29
N THR A 126 4.27 -12.64 12.78
CA THR A 126 4.88 -11.28 12.74
C THR A 126 4.94 -10.81 11.28
N PRO A 127 4.00 -9.97 10.83
CA PRO A 127 3.88 -9.69 9.42
C PRO A 127 4.96 -8.70 9.03
N THR A 128 5.43 -8.80 7.79
CA THR A 128 6.33 -7.80 7.24
C THR A 128 5.56 -6.51 6.99
N VAL A 129 4.31 -6.60 6.51
CA VAL A 129 3.39 -5.49 6.27
C VAL A 129 1.99 -5.87 6.74
N THR A 130 1.26 -4.94 7.36
CA THR A 130 -0.16 -5.10 7.67
C THR A 130 -1.00 -4.07 6.92
N LEU A 131 -1.95 -4.53 6.10
CA LEU A 131 -2.87 -3.67 5.38
C LEU A 131 -4.30 -3.84 5.92
N TYR A 132 -4.93 -2.72 6.28
CA TYR A 132 -6.31 -2.63 6.72
C TYR A 132 -7.18 -2.27 5.52
N LEU A 133 -8.01 -3.20 5.06
CA LEU A 133 -8.78 -3.10 3.83
C LEU A 133 -10.19 -2.59 4.15
N ASN A 134 -10.39 -1.27 4.02
CA ASN A 134 -11.67 -0.60 4.19
C ASN A 134 -12.53 -0.82 2.94
N PHE A 135 -13.51 -1.71 3.03
CA PHE A 135 -14.43 -1.97 1.93
C PHE A 135 -15.65 -1.04 1.97
N TYR A 136 -16.07 -0.60 0.79
CA TYR A 136 -17.21 0.29 0.57
C TYR A 136 -18.13 -0.27 -0.52
N ASP A 137 -19.44 -0.16 -0.34
CA ASP A 137 -20.44 -0.52 -1.35
C ASP A 137 -20.34 0.44 -2.55
N PRO A 138 -20.03 -0.06 -3.77
CA PRO A 138 -19.94 0.78 -4.95
C PRO A 138 -21.27 1.41 -5.38
N ALA A 139 -22.42 0.91 -4.89
CA ALA A 139 -23.71 1.57 -5.13
C ALA A 139 -23.89 2.84 -4.29
N LYS A 140 -23.15 2.96 -3.18
CA LYS A 140 -23.15 4.14 -2.30
C LYS A 140 -22.00 5.10 -2.61
N PHE A 141 -20.88 4.57 -3.07
CA PHE A 141 -19.67 5.32 -3.36
C PHE A 141 -19.21 5.03 -4.79
N ASN A 142 -19.17 6.05 -5.64
CA ASN A 142 -18.67 5.90 -7.02
C ASN A 142 -17.16 6.19 -7.13
N VAL A 143 -16.61 6.92 -6.17
CA VAL A 143 -15.18 7.25 -6.05
C VAL A 143 -14.80 7.11 -4.58
N LEU A 144 -13.69 6.39 -4.32
CA LEU A 144 -13.15 6.27 -2.97
C LEU A 144 -12.16 7.40 -2.72
N LYS A 145 -12.12 7.88 -1.48
CA LYS A 145 -11.02 8.76 -1.05
C LYS A 145 -9.70 8.00 -1.19
N HIS A 146 -8.61 8.73 -1.46
CA HIS A 146 -7.26 8.17 -1.55
C HIS A 146 -6.96 7.27 -0.34
N SER A 147 -6.40 6.11 -0.63
CA SER A 147 -5.84 5.19 0.37
C SER A 147 -4.57 5.83 0.97
N THR A 148 -4.06 5.29 2.07
CA THR A 148 -2.83 5.81 2.67
C THR A 148 -2.04 4.73 3.39
N ALA A 149 -0.75 4.65 3.12
CA ALA A 149 0.18 3.79 3.84
C ALA A 149 1.27 4.57 4.59
N LEU A 150 1.68 4.04 5.75
CA LEU A 150 2.86 4.46 6.49
C LEU A 150 4.03 3.52 6.16
N GLU A 151 4.99 4.04 5.41
CA GLU A 151 6.29 3.39 5.15
C GLU A 151 6.94 2.92 6.46
N LYS A 152 7.23 3.87 7.35
CA LYS A 152 7.84 3.60 8.65
C LYS A 152 6.80 2.92 9.53
N GLY A 153 6.99 1.66 9.90
CA GLY A 153 6.01 0.86 10.63
C GLY A 153 5.21 -0.11 9.77
N ARG A 154 5.32 -0.05 8.44
CA ARG A 154 4.77 -1.05 7.50
C ARG A 154 3.29 -1.38 7.73
N ILE A 155 2.51 -0.33 7.95
CA ILE A 155 1.06 -0.42 8.11
C ILE A 155 0.37 0.47 7.08
N GLY A 156 -0.67 -0.03 6.44
CA GLY A 156 -1.41 0.72 5.43
C GLY A 156 -2.91 0.60 5.60
N SER A 157 -3.63 1.64 5.20
CA SER A 157 -5.09 1.70 5.18
C SER A 157 -5.53 1.86 3.72
N VAL A 158 -6.20 0.83 3.19
CA VAL A 158 -6.53 0.72 1.78
C VAL A 158 -8.04 0.79 1.62
N ASN A 159 -8.54 1.75 0.85
CA ASN A 159 -9.95 1.87 0.53
C ASN A 159 -10.25 1.11 -0.77
N LEU A 160 -11.17 0.14 -0.69
CA LEU A 160 -11.50 -0.79 -1.77
C LEU A 160 -13.01 -0.88 -1.96
N PHE A 161 -13.46 -1.31 -3.15
CA PHE A 161 -14.88 -1.56 -3.40
C PHE A 161 -15.28 -2.98 -3.02
N ALA A 162 -16.43 -3.12 -2.36
CA ALA A 162 -17.03 -4.39 -1.97
C ALA A 162 -17.78 -5.07 -3.14
N SER A 163 -17.07 -5.34 -4.24
CA SER A 163 -17.66 -5.89 -5.45
C SER A 163 -16.68 -6.75 -6.24
N LYS A 164 -17.16 -7.90 -6.72
CA LYS A 164 -16.38 -8.79 -7.60
C LYS A 164 -16.03 -8.13 -8.94
N LYS A 165 -16.87 -7.20 -9.44
CA LYS A 165 -16.56 -6.43 -10.67
C LYS A 165 -15.34 -5.53 -10.50
N ASN A 166 -15.01 -5.17 -9.27
CA ASN A 166 -13.90 -4.30 -8.93
C ASN A 166 -12.68 -5.07 -8.39
N SER A 167 -12.69 -6.41 -8.37
CA SER A 167 -11.62 -7.21 -7.75
C SER A 167 -10.26 -6.93 -8.38
N GLU A 168 -10.18 -6.87 -9.71
CA GLU A 168 -8.92 -6.63 -10.42
C GLU A 168 -8.40 -5.21 -10.22
N ARG A 169 -9.28 -4.21 -10.22
CA ARG A 169 -8.92 -2.82 -9.90
C ARG A 169 -8.51 -2.64 -8.44
N ASN A 170 -9.17 -3.33 -7.52
CA ASN A 170 -8.80 -3.37 -6.11
C ASN A 170 -7.39 -3.91 -5.92
N LYS A 171 -6.93 -4.87 -6.74
CA LYS A 171 -5.54 -5.36 -6.71
C LYS A 171 -4.55 -4.27 -7.09
N VAL A 172 -4.85 -3.43 -8.09
CA VAL A 172 -3.98 -2.30 -8.47
C VAL A 172 -3.78 -1.37 -7.27
N VAL A 173 -4.88 -0.95 -6.62
CA VAL A 173 -4.82 -0.11 -5.41
C VAL A 173 -4.09 -0.81 -4.27
N LEU A 174 -4.35 -2.10 -4.03
CA LEU A 174 -3.68 -2.87 -2.99
C LEU A 174 -2.16 -2.90 -3.19
N VAL A 175 -1.70 -3.16 -4.41
CA VAL A 175 -0.26 -3.24 -4.71
C VAL A 175 0.39 -1.87 -4.64
N HIS A 176 -0.29 -0.82 -5.12
CA HIS A 176 0.16 0.57 -4.98
C HIS A 176 0.42 0.92 -3.50
N GLU A 177 -0.57 0.67 -2.62
CA GLU A 177 -0.42 0.92 -1.19
C GLU A 177 0.61 0.02 -0.50
N LEU A 178 0.76 -1.22 -0.98
CA LEU A 178 1.81 -2.12 -0.50
C LEU A 178 3.20 -1.54 -0.80
N LEU A 179 3.43 -0.96 -1.98
CA LEU A 179 4.73 -0.41 -2.34
C LEU A 179 5.09 0.86 -1.57
N HIS A 180 4.10 1.66 -1.16
CA HIS A 180 4.33 2.74 -0.20
C HIS A 180 4.90 2.23 1.13
N ALA A 181 4.49 1.04 1.59
CA ALA A 181 5.06 0.42 2.79
C ALA A 181 6.57 0.10 2.66
N PHE A 182 7.11 0.12 1.44
CA PHE A 182 8.52 -0.07 1.11
C PHE A 182 9.22 1.20 0.60
N GLY A 183 8.57 2.37 0.68
CA GLY A 183 9.19 3.66 0.39
C GLY A 183 8.93 4.21 -1.01
N ALA A 184 8.10 3.55 -1.81
CA ALA A 184 7.68 4.12 -3.10
C ALA A 184 6.96 5.45 -2.89
N SER A 185 7.26 6.46 -3.72
CA SER A 185 6.53 7.73 -3.77
C SER A 185 5.39 7.70 -4.80
N ASP A 186 4.47 8.65 -4.74
CA ASP A 186 3.46 8.84 -5.80
C ASP A 186 4.08 9.47 -7.05
N LYS A 187 3.63 9.03 -8.24
CA LYS A 187 4.09 9.53 -9.56
C LYS A 187 2.99 10.31 -10.29
N TYR A 188 2.00 10.78 -9.54
CA TYR A 188 0.91 11.60 -10.04
C TYR A 188 0.84 12.91 -9.26
N ASP A 189 0.27 13.92 -9.88
CA ASP A 189 0.02 15.21 -9.23
C ASP A 189 -1.16 15.07 -8.26
N LEU A 190 -0.94 15.35 -6.97
CA LEU A 190 -1.94 15.17 -5.91
C LEU A 190 -3.20 16.05 -6.10
N SER A 191 -3.11 17.13 -6.87
CA SER A 191 -4.23 18.04 -7.08
C SER A 191 -5.16 17.60 -8.20
N SER A 192 -4.59 17.02 -9.26
CA SER A 192 -5.30 16.62 -10.48
C SER A 192 -5.48 15.12 -10.63
N GLY A 193 -4.71 14.31 -9.89
CA GLY A 193 -4.64 12.86 -10.04
C GLY A 193 -3.97 12.40 -11.34
N GLN A 194 -3.38 13.31 -12.12
CA GLN A 194 -2.77 12.97 -13.41
C GLN A 194 -1.35 12.44 -13.23
N PRO A 195 -0.96 11.36 -13.93
CA PRO A 195 0.42 10.91 -14.00
C PRO A 195 1.36 12.03 -14.47
N ILE A 196 2.50 12.20 -13.78
CA ILE A 196 3.46 13.27 -14.07
C ILE A 196 4.41 12.80 -15.18
N TYR A 197 4.45 13.47 -16.34
CA TYR A 197 5.46 13.16 -17.35
C TYR A 197 6.87 13.61 -16.91
N PRO A 198 7.94 12.82 -17.11
CA PRO A 198 7.94 11.45 -17.63
C PRO A 198 7.78 10.37 -16.54
N ILE A 199 7.93 10.71 -15.26
CA ILE A 199 8.11 9.75 -14.16
C ILE A 199 6.89 8.85 -13.87
N GLY A 200 5.68 9.30 -14.22
CA GLY A 200 4.43 8.57 -14.07
C GLY A 200 3.95 7.87 -15.34
N TYR A 201 4.76 7.88 -16.40
CA TYR A 201 4.43 7.23 -17.66
C TYR A 201 5.12 5.88 -17.69
N ALA A 202 4.39 4.85 -18.14
CA ALA A 202 4.92 3.49 -18.24
C ALA A 202 6.05 3.38 -19.29
N ASP A 203 5.88 4.09 -20.41
CA ASP A 203 6.89 4.24 -21.46
C ASP A 203 6.90 5.70 -21.94
N PRO A 204 7.69 6.59 -21.30
CA PRO A 204 7.72 8.01 -21.66
C PRO A 204 8.34 8.28 -23.04
N ASN A 205 8.93 7.27 -23.68
CA ASN A 205 9.60 7.37 -24.99
C ASN A 205 8.80 6.71 -26.13
N GLN A 206 7.64 6.08 -25.84
CA GLN A 206 6.84 5.45 -26.88
C GLN A 206 6.36 6.46 -27.94
N LEU A 207 6.15 5.98 -29.18
CA LEU A 207 5.61 6.77 -30.28
C LEU A 207 4.47 5.99 -30.98
N PRO A 208 3.24 6.53 -31.05
CA PRO A 208 2.80 7.81 -30.48
C PRO A 208 2.79 7.81 -28.94
N LEU A 209 3.00 8.98 -28.31
CA LEU A 209 3.08 9.10 -26.85
C LEU A 209 1.79 8.66 -26.13
N PHE A 210 0.64 8.79 -26.80
CA PHE A 210 -0.67 8.43 -26.26
C PHE A 210 -1.47 7.55 -27.22
N PRO A 211 -2.37 6.70 -26.68
CA PRO A 211 -2.47 6.35 -25.26
C PRO A 211 -1.24 5.54 -24.81
N GLN A 212 -0.85 5.67 -23.54
CA GLN A 212 0.11 4.75 -22.93
C GLN A 212 -0.48 3.34 -22.91
N ALA A 213 0.34 2.34 -23.22
CA ALA A 213 -0.12 0.95 -23.22
C ALA A 213 -0.39 0.41 -21.81
N LYS A 214 0.31 0.98 -20.82
CA LYS A 214 0.22 0.61 -19.39
C LYS A 214 0.29 1.85 -18.51
N ALA A 215 -0.08 1.68 -17.24
CA ALA A 215 0.20 2.66 -16.20
C ALA A 215 1.54 2.35 -15.54
N GLU A 216 2.25 3.39 -15.12
CA GLU A 216 3.19 3.22 -14.02
C GLU A 216 2.38 2.96 -12.75
N LEU A 217 2.66 1.87 -12.03
CA LEU A 217 1.84 1.43 -10.90
C LEU A 217 1.72 2.52 -9.82
N MET A 218 2.80 3.26 -9.56
CA MET A 218 2.82 4.36 -8.60
C MET A 218 2.22 5.67 -9.13
N ALA A 219 1.88 5.75 -10.42
CA ALA A 219 1.05 6.82 -10.96
C ALA A 219 -0.44 6.47 -10.92
N GLY A 220 -0.76 5.19 -10.72
CA GLY A 220 -2.12 4.67 -10.54
C GLY A 220 -2.98 4.60 -11.80
N HIS A 221 -2.76 5.47 -12.79
CA HIS A 221 -3.60 5.62 -13.98
C HIS A 221 -2.80 5.51 -15.29
N ILE A 222 -3.48 5.09 -16.37
CA ILE A 222 -2.96 5.04 -17.75
C ILE A 222 -3.19 6.39 -18.42
N PRO A 223 -2.15 7.16 -18.80
CA PRO A 223 -2.32 8.39 -19.58
C PRO A 223 -2.94 8.10 -20.96
N THR A 224 -4.08 8.72 -21.25
CA THR A 224 -4.75 8.64 -22.56
C THR A 224 -4.56 9.92 -23.38
N SER A 225 -4.26 11.03 -22.73
CA SER A 225 -3.78 12.28 -23.32
C SER A 225 -2.95 13.04 -22.28
N HIS A 226 -2.54 14.27 -22.59
CA HIS A 226 -1.82 15.12 -21.63
C HIS A 226 -2.63 15.44 -20.36
N ASN A 227 -3.96 15.47 -20.47
CA ASN A 227 -4.85 15.93 -19.39
C ASN A 227 -5.86 14.86 -18.97
N GLU A 228 -5.82 13.68 -19.59
CA GLU A 228 -6.74 12.60 -19.32
C GLU A 228 -5.99 11.31 -19.04
N SER A 229 -6.53 10.55 -18.11
CA SER A 229 -6.03 9.23 -17.76
C SER A 229 -7.18 8.37 -17.28
N LYS A 230 -7.00 7.05 -17.34
CA LYS A 230 -8.00 6.07 -16.90
C LYS A 230 -7.41 5.08 -15.91
N MET A 231 -8.26 4.57 -15.02
CA MET A 231 -7.90 3.47 -14.11
C MET A 231 -7.55 2.20 -14.92
N PRO A 232 -6.43 1.51 -14.62
CA PRO A 232 -6.14 0.20 -15.19
C PRO A 232 -7.19 -0.83 -14.78
N GLU A 233 -7.55 -1.74 -15.68
CA GLU A 233 -8.54 -2.79 -15.38
C GLU A 233 -7.98 -3.90 -14.50
N SER A 234 -6.65 -4.10 -14.51
CA SER A 234 -5.96 -5.07 -13.66
C SER A 234 -4.49 -4.68 -13.45
N VAL A 235 -3.79 -5.40 -12.56
CA VAL A 235 -2.34 -5.24 -12.35
C VAL A 235 -1.52 -5.52 -13.61
N ASP A 236 -2.03 -6.31 -14.56
CA ASP A 236 -1.31 -6.64 -15.79
C ASP A 236 -1.23 -5.47 -16.78
N GLU A 237 -2.15 -4.50 -16.66
CA GLU A 237 -2.11 -3.21 -17.35
C GLU A 237 -1.18 -2.20 -16.67
N THR A 238 -0.39 -2.63 -15.68
CA THR A 238 0.58 -1.80 -14.98
C THR A 238 2.00 -2.35 -15.11
N LEU A 239 2.98 -1.50 -14.79
CA LEU A 239 4.36 -1.91 -14.58
C LEU A 239 4.97 -1.15 -13.39
N ILE A 240 6.15 -1.58 -12.96
CA ILE A 240 6.98 -0.85 -12.01
C ILE A 240 8.15 -0.26 -12.80
N SER A 241 8.32 1.05 -12.77
CA SER A 241 9.39 1.78 -13.46
C SER A 241 10.73 1.61 -12.76
N ASP A 242 11.80 2.02 -13.46
CA ASP A 242 13.14 2.12 -12.89
C ASP A 242 13.16 2.96 -11.60
N LEU A 243 12.47 4.11 -11.58
CA LEU A 243 12.46 5.00 -10.42
C LEU A 243 11.79 4.31 -9.22
N THR A 244 10.60 3.74 -9.41
CA THR A 244 9.90 3.00 -8.35
C THR A 244 10.74 1.81 -7.87
N ALA A 245 11.37 1.07 -8.78
CA ALA A 245 12.22 -0.06 -8.43
C ALA A 245 13.45 0.35 -7.61
N THR A 246 14.04 1.52 -7.89
CA THR A 246 15.13 2.09 -7.08
C THR A 246 14.64 2.51 -5.70
N GLU A 247 13.50 3.19 -5.60
CA GLU A 247 12.95 3.65 -4.31
C GLU A 247 12.66 2.50 -3.34
N ILE A 248 12.07 1.40 -3.84
CA ILE A 248 11.80 0.22 -3.00
C ILE A 248 13.04 -0.67 -2.83
N GLY A 249 14.18 -0.33 -3.47
CA GLY A 249 15.44 -1.06 -3.31
C GLY A 249 15.51 -2.39 -4.06
N TRP A 250 14.73 -2.58 -5.13
CA TRP A 250 14.93 -3.68 -6.08
C TRP A 250 16.06 -3.40 -7.05
N LYS A 251 16.24 -2.13 -7.43
CA LYS A 251 17.33 -1.68 -8.29
C LYS A 251 18.35 -0.90 -7.43
N PRO A 252 19.64 -1.21 -7.49
CA PRO A 252 20.68 -0.48 -6.78
C PRO A 252 20.88 0.94 -7.33
#